data_AF-A0A3D3TJX4-F1
#
_entry.id   AF-A0A3D3TJX4-F1
#
_cell.length_a   1.000
_cell.length_b   1.000
_cell.length_c   1.000
_cell.angle_alpha   90.00
_cell.angle_beta   90.00
_cell.angle_gamma   90.00
#
_symmetry.space_group_name_H-M   'P 1'
#
loop_
_entity.id
_entity.type
_entity.pdbx_description
1 polymer ?
#
loop_
_entity_poly.entity_id
_entity_poly.type
_entity_poly.pdbx_seq_one_letter_code
_entity_poly.pdbx_strand_id
1 'polypeptide(L)'
;MEDYRWIYLIILLQAVFLGAALFFGQDLTLSSAQSGLYHESHIRETAGELLHEYFGSYEDRSVPSDSRLIGFVIEDIKIREESSDSAVLLASVSFKPYDIDASRWAFLATRDGQWIKDLRLTVYLERDQSGRFSIVHTDPSI
;
A
#
# COMPACT_ATOMS: atom_id res chain seq x y z
N MET A 1 3.32 66.98 -15.44
CA MET A 1 2.46 65.94 -14.83
C MET A 1 2.98 64.62 -15.34
N GLU A 2 3.77 63.93 -14.51
CA GLU A 2 4.42 62.67 -14.90
C GLU A 2 3.40 61.55 -15.09
N ASP A 3 3.66 60.67 -16.05
CA ASP A 3 2.71 59.70 -16.57
C ASP A 3 2.70 58.42 -15.71
N TYR A 4 2.00 58.49 -14.56
CA TYR A 4 1.87 57.39 -13.59
C TYR A 4 1.03 56.20 -14.10
N ARG A 5 0.53 56.23 -15.35
CA ARG A 5 -0.27 55.15 -15.97
C ARG A 5 0.45 53.80 -16.01
N TRP A 6 1.77 53.80 -16.14
CA TRP A 6 2.58 52.58 -16.19
C TRP A 6 2.59 51.82 -14.86
N ILE A 7 2.51 52.52 -13.73
CA ILE A 7 2.49 51.90 -12.40
C ILE A 7 1.18 51.17 -12.15
N TYR A 8 0.05 51.75 -12.57
CA TYR A 8 -1.26 51.10 -12.50
C TYR A 8 -1.32 49.81 -13.33
N LEU A 9 -0.70 49.80 -14.51
CA LEU A 9 -0.61 48.61 -15.36
C LEU A 9 0.21 47.49 -14.69
N ILE A 10 1.32 47.83 -14.03
CA ILE A 10 2.16 46.85 -13.33
C ILE A 10 1.40 46.24 -12.14
N ILE A 11 0.71 47.06 -11.34
CA ILE A 11 -0.07 46.59 -10.19
C ILE A 11 -1.20 45.66 -10.66
N LEU A 12 -1.90 46.02 -11.74
CA LEU A 12 -2.99 45.22 -12.28
C LEU A 12 -2.47 43.87 -12.82
N LEU A 13 -1.33 43.88 -13.49
CA LEU A 13 -0.67 42.67 -13.97
C LEU A 13 -0.28 41.74 -12.82
N GLN A 14 0.32 42.28 -11.75
CA GLN A 14 0.69 41.50 -10.56
C GLN A 14 -0.53 40.89 -9.87
N ALA A 15 -1.63 41.62 -9.79
CA ALA A 15 -2.88 41.11 -9.20
C ALA A 15 -3.48 39.97 -10.02
N VAL A 16 -3.43 40.05 -11.36
CA VAL A 16 -3.87 38.97 -12.25
C VAL A 16 -2.97 37.73 -12.11
N PHE A 17 -1.65 37.91 -12.04
CA PHE A 17 -0.72 36.80 -11.81
C PHE A 17 -0.93 36.12 -10.45
N LEU A 18 -1.17 36.90 -9.39
CA LEU A 18 -1.46 36.37 -8.07
C LEU A 18 -2.80 35.60 -8.06
N GLY A 19 -3.83 36.15 -8.70
CA GLY A 19 -5.12 35.47 -8.85
C GLY A 19 -5.01 34.16 -9.64
N ALA A 20 -4.26 34.16 -10.74
CA ALA A 20 -4.00 32.95 -11.53
C ALA A 20 -3.20 31.91 -10.74
N ALA A 21 -2.14 32.30 -10.03
CA ALA A 21 -1.34 31.39 -9.21
C ALA A 21 -2.15 30.75 -8.08
N LEU A 22 -3.03 31.53 -7.42
CA LEU A 22 -3.90 31.01 -6.37
C LEU A 22 -4.99 30.08 -6.90
N PHE A 23 -5.56 30.39 -8.07
CA PHE A 23 -6.63 29.58 -8.67
C PHE A 23 -6.07 28.27 -9.26
N PHE A 24 -5.05 28.33 -10.12
CA PHE A 24 -4.44 27.15 -10.73
C PHE A 24 -3.60 26.32 -9.75
N GLY A 25 -3.02 26.95 -8.72
CA GLY A 25 -2.26 26.24 -7.69
C GLY A 25 -3.14 25.30 -6.85
N GLN A 26 -4.40 25.67 -6.61
CA GLN A 26 -5.34 24.82 -5.88
C GLN A 26 -5.78 23.61 -6.70
N ASP A 27 -6.12 23.80 -7.98
CA ASP A 27 -6.57 22.69 -8.84
C ASP A 27 -5.48 21.64 -9.09
N LEU A 28 -4.23 22.07 -9.32
CA LEU A 28 -3.11 21.15 -9.56
C LEU A 28 -2.71 20.36 -8.33
N THR A 29 -2.77 20.97 -7.13
CA THR A 29 -2.42 20.30 -5.88
C THR A 29 -3.53 19.36 -5.38
N LEU A 30 -4.80 19.73 -5.56
CA LEU A 30 -5.93 18.85 -5.25
C LEU A 30 -5.99 17.64 -6.19
N SER A 31 -5.82 17.85 -7.50
CA SER A 31 -5.88 16.76 -8.47
C SER A 31 -4.72 15.78 -8.30
N SER A 32 -3.49 16.27 -8.08
CA SER A 32 -2.34 15.40 -7.81
C SER A 32 -2.50 14.63 -6.50
N ALA A 33 -2.93 15.28 -5.41
CA ALA A 33 -3.18 14.60 -4.14
C ALA A 33 -4.30 13.56 -4.23
N GLN A 34 -5.42 13.87 -4.91
CA GLN A 34 -6.51 12.91 -5.12
C GLN A 34 -6.08 11.73 -5.99
N SER A 35 -5.30 11.97 -7.04
CA SER A 35 -4.79 10.90 -7.90
C SER A 35 -3.83 9.96 -7.15
N GLY A 36 -2.95 10.50 -6.31
CA GLY A 36 -2.05 9.71 -5.46
C GLY A 36 -2.80 8.88 -4.42
N LEU A 37 -3.77 9.48 -3.73
CA LEU A 37 -4.59 8.77 -2.73
C LEU A 37 -5.45 7.67 -3.36
N TYR A 38 -6.04 7.93 -4.54
CA TYR A 38 -6.81 6.93 -5.27
C TYR A 38 -5.93 5.75 -5.69
N HIS A 39 -4.75 6.05 -6.24
CA HIS A 39 -3.77 5.06 -6.67
C HIS A 39 -3.24 4.20 -5.52
N GLU A 40 -2.88 4.83 -4.40
CA GLU A 40 -2.45 4.15 -3.18
C GLU A 40 -3.57 3.24 -2.63
N SER A 41 -4.81 3.71 -2.65
CA SER A 41 -5.96 2.93 -2.18
C SER A 41 -6.22 1.70 -3.05
N HIS A 42 -6.10 1.84 -4.37
CA HIS A 42 -6.29 0.75 -5.34
C HIS A 42 -5.21 -0.34 -5.21
N ILE A 43 -3.94 0.05 -5.04
CA ILE A 43 -2.85 -0.91 -4.86
C ILE A 43 -3.00 -1.66 -3.55
N ARG A 44 -3.36 -0.96 -2.47
CA ARG A 44 -3.61 -1.60 -1.18
C ARG A 44 -4.78 -2.59 -1.24
N GLU A 45 -5.85 -2.25 -1.94
CA GLU A 45 -7.00 -3.16 -2.16
C GLU A 45 -6.57 -4.39 -2.96
N THR A 46 -5.89 -4.19 -4.09
CA THR A 46 -5.35 -5.28 -4.93
C THR A 46 -4.41 -6.19 -4.13
N ALA A 47 -3.54 -5.60 -3.32
CA ALA A 47 -2.63 -6.34 -2.46
C ALA A 47 -3.36 -7.13 -1.36
N GLY A 48 -4.42 -6.57 -0.80
CA GLY A 48 -5.28 -7.23 0.16
C GLY A 48 -5.92 -8.48 -0.44
N GLU A 49 -6.48 -8.38 -1.64
CA GLU A 49 -7.06 -9.51 -2.37
C GLU A 49 -6.02 -10.60 -2.67
N LEU A 50 -4.85 -10.20 -3.19
CA LEU A 50 -3.77 -11.15 -3.49
C LEU A 50 -3.25 -11.86 -2.24
N LEU A 51 -3.09 -11.14 -1.12
CA LEU A 51 -2.67 -11.74 0.14
C LEU A 51 -3.76 -12.65 0.70
N HIS A 52 -5.03 -12.31 0.52
CA HIS A 52 -6.14 -13.15 0.96
C HIS A 52 -6.18 -14.46 0.16
N GLU A 53 -5.98 -14.41 -1.16
CA GLU A 53 -5.86 -15.60 -2.00
C GLU A 53 -4.63 -16.43 -1.63
N TYR A 54 -3.48 -15.78 -1.46
CA TYR A 54 -2.22 -16.45 -1.10
C TYR A 54 -2.31 -17.16 0.24
N PHE A 55 -2.77 -16.50 1.31
CA PHE A 55 -2.92 -17.13 2.62
C PHE A 55 -4.09 -18.11 2.69
N GLY A 56 -5.17 -17.87 1.94
CA GLY A 56 -6.29 -18.80 1.80
C GLY A 56 -5.85 -20.16 1.26
N SER A 57 -4.82 -20.21 0.41
CA SER A 57 -4.25 -21.48 -0.07
C SER A 57 -3.71 -22.38 1.07
N TYR A 58 -3.27 -21.79 2.19
CA TYR A 58 -2.76 -22.53 3.35
C TYR A 58 -3.87 -23.11 4.24
N GLU A 59 -5.13 -22.76 4.01
CA GLU A 59 -6.27 -23.40 4.67
C GLU A 59 -6.62 -24.77 4.03
N ASP A 60 -6.06 -25.08 2.86
CA ASP A 60 -6.26 -26.36 2.21
C ASP A 60 -5.62 -27.51 3.02
N ARG A 61 -6.34 -28.63 3.09
CA ARG A 61 -5.89 -29.88 3.72
C ARG A 61 -4.80 -30.58 2.93
N SER A 62 -4.58 -30.20 1.66
CA SER A 62 -3.47 -30.69 0.85
C SER A 62 -2.11 -30.18 1.34
N VAL A 63 -2.08 -29.04 2.06
CA VAL A 63 -0.87 -28.40 2.57
C VAL A 63 -0.31 -29.17 3.79
N PRO A 64 1.03 -29.26 3.94
CA PRO A 64 1.66 -29.84 5.11
C PRO A 64 1.15 -29.27 6.43
N SER A 65 1.03 -30.11 7.46
CA SER A 65 0.42 -29.74 8.75
C SER A 65 1.11 -28.58 9.47
N ASP A 66 2.42 -28.44 9.30
CA ASP A 66 3.26 -27.36 9.84
C ASP A 66 3.05 -26.01 9.14
N SER A 67 2.53 -26.03 7.91
CA SER A 67 2.22 -24.83 7.13
C SER A 67 0.73 -24.49 7.13
N ARG A 68 -0.13 -25.44 7.54
CA ARG A 68 -1.58 -25.32 7.46
C ARG A 68 -2.13 -24.29 8.44
N LEU A 69 -3.07 -23.49 7.95
CA LEU A 69 -3.80 -22.49 8.73
C LEU A 69 -5.26 -22.94 8.94
N ILE A 70 -5.82 -22.59 10.09
CA ILE A 70 -7.26 -22.64 10.39
C ILE A 70 -7.89 -21.27 10.12
N GLY A 71 -7.08 -20.22 10.11
CA GLY A 71 -7.51 -18.87 9.78
C GLY A 71 -6.34 -17.89 9.80
N PHE A 72 -6.58 -16.71 9.23
CA PHE A 72 -5.62 -15.61 9.23
C PHE A 72 -6.36 -14.27 9.24
N VAL A 73 -5.67 -13.23 9.70
CA VAL A 73 -6.16 -11.85 9.72
C VAL A 73 -5.06 -10.95 9.20
N ILE A 74 -5.35 -10.19 8.15
CA ILE A 74 -4.47 -9.12 7.67
C ILE A 74 -4.87 -7.85 8.41
N GLU A 75 -3.97 -7.34 9.25
CA GLU A 75 -4.24 -6.20 10.14
C GLU A 75 -3.96 -4.86 9.46
N ASP A 76 -2.86 -4.79 8.71
CA ASP A 76 -2.43 -3.57 8.03
C ASP A 76 -1.57 -3.89 6.81
N ILE A 77 -1.62 -3.03 5.80
CA ILE A 77 -0.79 -3.12 4.60
C ILE A 77 -0.24 -1.72 4.31
N LYS A 78 1.09 -1.60 4.31
CA LYS A 78 1.80 -0.37 3.97
C LYS A 78 2.59 -0.55 2.69
N ILE A 79 2.50 0.40 1.78
CA ILE A 79 3.32 0.42 0.58
C ILE A 79 4.69 1.01 0.95
N ARG A 80 5.77 0.26 0.73
CA ARG A 80 7.14 0.75 0.98
C ARG A 80 7.77 1.34 -0.27
N GLU A 81 7.66 0.61 -1.38
CA GLU A 81 8.20 1.02 -2.67
C GLU A 81 7.22 0.64 -3.77
N GLU A 82 7.12 1.48 -4.79
CA GLU A 82 6.26 1.27 -5.93
C GLU A 82 6.96 1.75 -7.21
N SER A 83 6.88 0.92 -8.25
CA SER A 83 7.35 1.20 -9.60
C SER A 83 6.25 0.79 -10.59
N SER A 84 6.43 1.13 -11.87
CA SER A 84 5.49 0.79 -12.95
C SER A 84 5.15 -0.69 -13.01
N ASP A 85 6.14 -1.54 -12.70
CA ASP A 85 6.08 -2.99 -12.92
C ASP A 85 6.23 -3.81 -11.62
N SER A 86 6.49 -3.17 -10.48
CA SER A 86 6.74 -3.86 -9.21
C SER A 86 6.30 -3.02 -8.02
N ALA A 87 5.85 -3.67 -6.94
CA ALA A 87 5.55 -3.02 -5.68
C ALA A 87 6.07 -3.85 -4.50
N VAL A 88 6.61 -3.18 -3.49
CA VAL A 88 7.05 -3.78 -2.23
C VAL A 88 6.14 -3.29 -1.13
N LEU A 89 5.51 -4.24 -0.44
CA LEU A 89 4.55 -3.98 0.60
C LEU A 89 5.03 -4.55 1.92
N LEU A 90 4.60 -3.92 3.01
CA LEU A 90 4.75 -4.44 4.37
C LEU A 90 3.35 -4.79 4.89
N ALA A 91 3.05 -6.07 5.02
CA ALA A 91 1.82 -6.57 5.60
C ALA A 91 2.03 -6.96 7.06
N SER A 92 1.11 -6.57 7.93
CA SER A 92 1.02 -7.07 9.30
C SER A 92 -0.09 -8.10 9.34
N VAL A 93 0.26 -9.34 9.71
CA VAL A 93 -0.64 -10.49 9.60
C VAL A 93 -0.59 -11.30 10.90
N SER A 94 -1.76 -11.76 11.32
CA SER A 94 -1.94 -12.67 12.44
C SER A 94 -2.46 -14.01 11.91
N PHE A 95 -1.84 -15.11 12.34
CA PHE A 95 -2.14 -16.46 11.88
C PHE A 95 -2.71 -17.33 12.98
N LYS A 96 -3.67 -18.17 12.63
CA LYS A 96 -4.13 -19.29 13.47
C LYS A 96 -3.69 -20.59 12.80
N PRO A 97 -2.53 -21.16 13.17
CA PRO A 97 -2.08 -22.42 12.59
C PRO A 97 -2.96 -23.59 13.03
N TYR A 98 -2.92 -24.68 12.26
CA TYR A 98 -3.54 -25.94 12.63
C TYR A 98 -2.91 -26.56 13.88
N ASP A 99 -1.57 -26.57 13.91
CA ASP A 99 -0.77 -26.93 15.06
C ASP A 99 0.20 -25.79 15.36
N ILE A 100 0.06 -25.18 16.53
CA ILE A 100 0.86 -24.00 16.91
C ILE A 100 2.30 -24.36 17.29
N ASP A 101 2.52 -25.56 17.82
CA ASP A 101 3.84 -25.98 18.29
C ASP A 101 4.70 -26.51 17.12
N ALA A 102 4.05 -26.94 16.03
CA ALA A 102 4.69 -27.33 14.78
C ALA A 102 4.66 -26.24 13.69
N SER A 103 4.06 -25.07 13.96
CA SER A 103 3.85 -24.04 12.93
C SER A 103 5.16 -23.44 12.44
N ARG A 104 5.34 -23.44 11.11
CA ARG A 104 6.47 -22.74 10.48
C ARG A 104 6.42 -21.21 10.64
N TRP A 105 5.30 -20.65 11.06
CA TRP A 105 5.09 -19.21 11.20
C TRP A 105 5.40 -18.70 12.61
N ALA A 106 5.80 -19.59 13.53
CA ALA A 106 6.10 -19.25 14.92
C ALA A 106 7.47 -18.55 15.12
N PHE A 107 8.15 -18.12 14.06
CA PHE A 107 9.43 -17.43 14.17
C PHE A 107 9.21 -15.99 14.66
N LEU A 108 9.82 -15.63 15.79
CA LEU A 108 9.86 -14.26 16.35
C LEU A 108 8.51 -13.59 16.66
N ALA A 109 7.39 -14.31 16.52
CA ALA A 109 6.04 -13.78 16.65
C ALA A 109 5.48 -13.94 18.07
N THR A 110 4.56 -13.05 18.45
CA THR A 110 3.91 -13.10 19.76
C THR A 110 2.83 -14.17 19.74
N ARG A 111 2.94 -15.17 20.62
CA ARG A 111 1.86 -16.15 20.81
C ARG A 111 0.79 -15.58 21.72
N ASP A 112 -0.46 -15.58 21.25
CA ASP A 112 -1.64 -15.27 22.03
C ASP A 112 -2.65 -16.42 21.94
N GLY A 113 -2.57 -17.34 22.91
CA GLY A 113 -3.36 -18.57 22.92
C GLY A 113 -3.02 -19.49 21.74
N GLN A 114 -3.96 -19.60 20.79
CA GLN A 114 -3.80 -20.35 19.53
C GLN A 114 -3.45 -19.45 18.33
N TRP A 115 -3.25 -18.16 18.55
CA TRP A 115 -2.86 -17.22 17.51
C TRP A 115 -1.38 -16.90 17.60
N ILE A 116 -0.79 -16.72 16.42
CA ILE A 116 0.53 -16.14 16.20
C ILE A 116 0.27 -14.72 15.70
N LYS A 117 0.66 -13.73 16.48
CA LYS A 117 0.40 -12.30 16.24
C LYS A 117 1.65 -11.54 15.86
N ASP A 118 1.43 -10.34 15.33
CA ASP A 118 2.46 -9.35 15.02
C ASP A 118 3.46 -9.82 13.95
N LEU A 119 3.06 -10.75 13.08
CA LEU A 119 3.94 -11.18 12.01
C LEU A 119 4.00 -10.10 10.93
N ARG A 120 5.19 -9.59 10.68
CA ARG A 120 5.44 -8.63 9.60
C ARG A 120 6.02 -9.36 8.41
N LEU A 121 5.39 -9.18 7.25
CA LEU A 121 5.81 -9.78 6.00
C LEU A 121 6.10 -8.68 4.99
N THR A 122 7.28 -8.72 4.39
CA THR A 122 7.57 -7.98 3.18
C THR A 122 7.06 -8.79 2.00
N VAL A 123 6.16 -8.20 1.22
CA VAL A 123 5.49 -8.84 0.09
C VAL A 123 5.98 -8.16 -1.19
N TYR A 124 6.53 -8.95 -2.10
CA TYR A 124 7.01 -8.49 -3.39
C TYR A 124 5.96 -8.81 -4.45
N LEU A 125 5.42 -7.76 -5.05
CA LEU A 125 4.49 -7.84 -6.17
C LEU A 125 5.20 -7.51 -7.47
N GLU A 126 4.94 -8.29 -8.51
CA GLU A 126 5.32 -7.96 -9.88
C GLU A 126 4.08 -7.94 -10.77
N ARG A 127 4.09 -7.01 -11.73
CA ARG A 127 3.03 -6.84 -12.71
C ARG A 127 3.39 -7.63 -13.97
N ASP A 128 2.46 -8.46 -14.42
CA ASP A 128 2.60 -9.21 -15.67
C ASP A 128 2.30 -8.34 -16.91
N GLN A 129 2.49 -8.93 -18.10
CA GLN A 129 2.20 -8.26 -19.38
C GLN A 129 0.72 -7.93 -19.59
N SER A 130 -0.18 -8.49 -18.77
CA SER A 130 -1.62 -8.18 -18.77
C SER A 130 -1.98 -7.02 -17.84
N GLY A 131 -1.00 -6.50 -17.08
CA GLY A 131 -1.18 -5.42 -16.11
C GLY A 131 -1.62 -5.90 -14.73
N ARG A 132 -1.67 -7.22 -14.48
CA ARG A 132 -2.10 -7.80 -13.22
C ARG A 132 -0.91 -7.99 -12.28
N PHE A 133 -1.06 -7.56 -11.03
CA PHE A 133 -0.07 -7.84 -9.99
C PHE A 133 -0.20 -9.29 -9.49
N SER A 134 0.93 -9.90 -9.17
CA SER A 134 1.00 -11.22 -8.54
C SER A 134 2.07 -11.21 -7.45
N ILE A 135 1.86 -12.01 -6.40
CA ILE A 135 2.86 -12.19 -5.34
C ILE A 135 3.96 -13.10 -5.87
N VAL A 136 5.17 -12.56 -6.00
CA VAL A 136 6.35 -13.33 -6.43
C VAL A 136 7.03 -13.95 -5.24
N HIS A 137 7.12 -13.20 -4.13
CA HIS A 137 7.84 -13.64 -2.95
C HIS A 137 7.33 -12.96 -1.67
N THR A 138 7.44 -13.65 -0.54
CA THR A 138 7.14 -13.10 0.78
C THR A 138 8.27 -13.42 1.74
N ASP A 139 8.85 -12.39 2.35
CA ASP A 139 9.90 -12.52 3.35
C ASP A 139 9.41 -12.08 4.73
N PRO A 140 9.87 -12.74 5.81
CA PRO A 140 9.69 -12.22 7.14
C PRO A 140 10.46 -10.91 7.32
N SER A 141 9.76 -9.86 7.73
CA SER A 141 10.37 -8.57 8.08
C SER A 141 10.58 -8.49 9.58
N ILE A 142 11.80 -8.14 9.99
CA ILE A 142 12.17 -7.83 11.39
C ILE A 142 11.86 -6.36 11.68
#